data_AF-A0A914CEQ9-F1
#
_entry.id   AF-A0A914CEQ9-F1
#
_cell.length_a   1.000
_cell.length_b   1.000
_cell.length_c   1.000
_cell.angle_alpha   90.00
_cell.angle_beta   90.00
_cell.angle_gamma   90.00
#
_symmetry.space_group_name_H-M   'P 1'
#
loop_
_entity.id
_entity.type
_entity.pdbx_description
1 polymer ?
#
loop_
_entity_poly.entity_id
_entity_poly.type
_entity_poly.pdbx_seq_one_letter_code
_entity_poly.pdbx_strand_id
1 'polypeptide(L)'
;MPFEPSKKFWQSDSCLVCQSVHSSSFEKIQHEGEVLHQKKVIVYEFLKKQLPSLGKVNPESQDALSSKLYERYIRSGAPIIGLDCIFELSVHWASTPLWICKICYASGKDLESADAHLFSSFHKRNYLREKYPERFVSLVRVQDKSEVHKHTAIEHEAALDVLHGSKGISNPPQLYVLGINKWDQEQVMQDLALDKDIYELSYVIEPVTSKHQIMSCHICGENVMSFMDEEERIKLWNIHCSTPKHQRYQLIHSAIAEVRTIERNEQPRNFSVSHEINFNEENGIFYGPTCGLEFLTTFENECFCKLCCCIVPIEEASKHFRSESHIGIFLLNQKGENMPGQEKV
;
A
#
# COMPACT_ATOMS: atom_id res chain seq x y z
N MET A 1 7.16 38.02 7.06
CA MET A 1 7.14 37.57 8.46
C MET A 1 7.81 36.21 8.50
N PRO A 2 8.75 35.92 9.42
CA PRO A 2 9.29 34.58 9.53
C PRO A 2 8.16 33.66 10.03
N PHE A 3 7.90 32.57 9.29
CA PHE A 3 6.97 31.54 9.73
C PHE A 3 7.56 30.86 10.97
N GLU A 4 6.82 30.84 12.08
CA GLU A 4 7.18 30.05 13.26
C GLU A 4 6.43 28.70 13.22
N PRO A 5 7.04 27.60 13.67
CA PRO A 5 6.37 26.30 13.71
C PRO A 5 5.17 26.30 14.67
N SER A 6 4.12 25.58 14.30
CA SER A 6 2.86 25.48 15.04
C SER A 6 3.03 24.77 16.38
N LYS A 7 2.98 25.53 17.49
CA LYS A 7 3.06 24.97 18.87
C LYS A 7 2.04 23.85 19.16
N LYS A 8 0.99 23.70 18.34
CA LYS A 8 -0.10 22.73 18.54
C LYS A 8 0.32 21.27 18.33
N PHE A 9 1.31 21.00 17.48
CA PHE A 9 1.66 19.63 17.06
C PHE A 9 3.03 19.15 17.51
N TRP A 10 3.76 19.97 18.28
CA TRP A 10 5.10 19.65 18.76
C TRP A 10 5.11 19.38 20.26
N GLN A 11 5.82 18.33 20.64
CA GLN A 11 6.32 18.11 21.99
C GLN A 11 7.84 18.09 21.93
N SER A 12 8.47 19.16 22.41
CA SER A 12 9.91 19.40 22.25
C SER A 12 10.31 19.33 20.76
N ASP A 13 11.13 18.34 20.39
CA ASP A 13 11.58 18.11 19.01
C ASP A 13 10.77 17.06 18.28
N SER A 14 9.75 16.46 18.91
CA SER A 14 8.92 15.43 18.29
C SER A 14 7.59 15.99 17.80
N CYS A 15 7.25 15.68 16.55
CA CYS A 15 5.90 15.92 16.03
C CYS A 15 4.95 14.85 16.59
N LEU A 16 3.86 15.25 17.24
CA LEU A 16 2.86 14.34 17.84
C LEU A 16 2.04 13.59 16.78
N VAL A 17 1.90 14.17 15.59
CA VAL A 17 1.12 13.61 14.48
C VAL A 17 1.99 12.65 13.65
N CYS A 18 3.19 13.08 13.27
CA CYS A 18 4.07 12.27 12.42
C CYS A 18 4.97 11.31 13.22
N GLN A 19 5.08 11.51 14.53
CA GLN A 19 5.98 10.78 15.43
C GLN A 19 7.44 10.79 14.97
N SER A 20 7.85 11.90 14.37
CA SER A 20 9.19 12.17 13.82
C SER A 20 9.90 13.24 14.64
N VAL A 21 11.22 13.12 14.78
CA VAL A 21 12.07 14.06 15.52
C VAL A 21 12.71 15.06 14.57
N HIS A 22 12.60 16.35 14.90
CA HIS A 22 13.12 17.50 14.16
C HIS A 22 13.76 18.46 15.16
N SER A 23 15.07 18.60 15.06
CA SER A 23 15.91 19.25 16.08
C SER A 23 15.98 20.77 15.92
N SER A 24 15.78 21.28 14.71
CA SER A 24 15.85 22.71 14.42
C SER A 24 14.48 23.30 14.06
N SER A 25 14.28 24.59 14.34
CA SER A 25 13.06 25.30 13.93
C SER A 25 12.84 25.29 12.41
N PHE A 26 13.92 25.28 11.63
CA PHE A 26 13.85 25.18 10.17
C PHE A 26 13.29 23.82 9.72
N GLU A 27 13.79 22.72 10.29
CA GLU A 27 13.27 21.37 10.03
C GLU A 27 11.79 21.26 10.40
N LYS A 28 11.37 21.86 11.52
CA LYS A 28 9.98 21.87 11.96
C LYS A 28 9.06 22.59 10.95
N ILE A 29 9.47 23.74 10.44
CA ILE A 29 8.72 24.50 9.42
C ILE A 29 8.66 23.72 8.11
N GLN A 30 9.78 23.16 7.68
CA GLN A 30 9.83 22.34 6.47
C GLN A 30 8.89 21.14 6.58
N HIS A 31 8.92 20.44 7.71
CA HIS A 31 8.05 19.30 8.00
C HIS A 31 6.56 19.68 7.98
N GLU A 32 6.18 20.81 8.58
CA GLU A 32 4.79 21.30 8.55
C GLU A 32 4.32 21.64 7.12
N GLY A 33 5.25 21.99 6.23
CA GLY A 33 4.99 22.21 4.82
C GLY A 33 4.84 20.93 3.99
N GLU A 34 5.18 19.75 4.52
CA GLU A 34 5.09 18.49 3.79
C GLU A 34 3.63 18.08 3.58
N VAL A 35 3.29 17.68 2.35
CA VAL A 35 1.95 17.19 1.99
C VAL A 35 1.52 16.03 2.90
N LEU A 36 2.44 15.11 3.22
CA LEU A 36 2.15 13.98 4.11
C LEU A 36 1.83 14.44 5.55
N HIS A 37 2.52 15.45 6.07
CA HIS A 37 2.21 16.01 7.38
C HIS A 37 0.81 16.64 7.38
N GLN A 38 0.49 17.44 6.36
CA GLN A 38 -0.81 18.10 6.23
C GLN A 38 -1.96 17.08 6.15
N LYS A 39 -1.81 16.01 5.36
CA LYS A 39 -2.80 14.92 5.30
C LYS A 39 -3.02 14.27 6.67
N LYS A 40 -1.94 13.96 7.40
CA LYS A 40 -2.06 13.38 8.76
C LYS A 40 -2.72 14.33 9.76
N VAL A 41 -2.46 15.63 9.67
CA VAL A 41 -3.11 16.64 10.54
C VAL A 41 -4.62 16.67 10.31
N ILE A 42 -5.07 16.60 9.06
CA ILE A 42 -6.50 16.54 8.73
C ILE A 42 -7.15 15.31 9.39
N VAL A 43 -6.56 14.12 9.20
CA VAL A 43 -7.07 12.88 9.81
C VAL A 43 -7.04 12.96 11.34
N TYR A 44 -5.98 13.49 11.94
CA TYR A 44 -5.88 13.69 13.39
C TYR A 44 -7.02 14.58 13.91
N GLU A 45 -7.31 15.69 13.23
CA GLU A 45 -8.40 16.59 13.61
C GLU A 45 -9.78 15.95 13.42
N PHE A 46 -9.98 15.17 12.36
CA PHE A 46 -11.20 14.38 12.14
C PHE A 46 -11.45 13.40 13.30
N LEU A 47 -10.43 12.62 13.66
CA LEU A 47 -10.51 11.67 14.78
C LEU A 47 -10.84 12.36 16.10
N LYS A 48 -10.28 13.55 16.34
CA LYS A 48 -10.49 14.30 17.58
C LYS A 48 -11.84 14.97 17.67
N LYS A 49 -12.34 15.54 16.56
CA LYS A 49 -13.52 16.41 16.55
C LYS A 49 -14.78 15.73 16.03
N GLN A 50 -14.65 14.93 14.99
CA GLN A 50 -15.79 14.44 14.22
C GLN A 50 -16.15 13.00 14.59
N LEU A 51 -15.15 12.11 14.71
CA LEU A 51 -15.36 10.69 15.04
C LEU A 51 -16.17 10.46 16.35
N PRO A 52 -15.99 11.22 17.45
CA PRO A 52 -16.77 11.01 18.67
C PRO A 52 -18.28 11.27 18.50
N SER A 53 -18.65 12.03 17.47
CA SER A 53 -20.05 12.34 17.14
C SER A 53 -20.70 11.33 16.20
N LEU A 54 -19.94 10.35 15.70
CA LEU A 54 -20.42 9.31 14.80
C LEU A 54 -21.08 8.16 15.57
N GLY A 55 -22.13 7.58 14.98
CA GLY A 55 -22.79 6.39 15.50
C GLY A 55 -21.87 5.18 15.40
N LYS A 56 -21.49 4.61 16.56
CA LYS A 56 -20.77 3.34 16.62
C LYS A 56 -21.73 2.20 16.32
N VAL A 57 -21.33 1.28 15.44
CA VAL A 57 -22.05 0.03 15.24
C VAL A 57 -21.64 -0.93 16.34
N ASN A 58 -22.61 -1.49 17.06
CA ASN A 58 -22.32 -2.49 18.09
C ASN A 58 -22.21 -3.87 17.41
N PRO A 59 -21.08 -4.60 17.53
CA PRO A 59 -20.87 -5.87 16.84
C PRO A 59 -21.86 -6.97 17.24
N GLU A 60 -22.55 -6.82 18.39
CA GLU A 60 -23.46 -7.82 18.95
C GLU A 60 -24.90 -7.75 18.39
N SER A 61 -25.25 -6.73 17.61
CA SER A 61 -26.55 -6.72 16.94
C SER A 61 -26.53 -7.69 15.76
N GLN A 62 -27.53 -8.57 15.64
CA GLN A 62 -27.62 -9.55 14.54
C GLN A 62 -27.75 -8.92 13.13
N ASP A 63 -28.05 -7.62 13.06
CA ASP A 63 -28.03 -6.78 11.84
C ASP A 63 -26.72 -5.97 11.67
N ALA A 64 -25.68 -6.24 12.48
CA ALA A 64 -24.42 -5.51 12.42
C ALA A 64 -23.73 -5.77 11.07
N LEU A 65 -23.39 -4.67 10.37
CA LEU A 65 -22.34 -4.68 9.35
C LEU A 65 -21.16 -5.49 9.89
N SER A 66 -20.79 -6.57 9.20
CA SER A 66 -19.56 -7.29 9.49
C SER A 66 -18.40 -6.49 8.91
N SER A 67 -17.28 -6.41 9.65
CA SER A 67 -16.08 -5.74 9.15
C SER A 67 -15.55 -6.46 7.92
N LYS A 68 -15.51 -5.75 6.79
CA LYS A 68 -14.96 -6.29 5.54
C LYS A 68 -13.46 -6.55 5.67
N LEU A 69 -12.74 -5.71 6.40
CA LEU A 69 -11.31 -5.93 6.67
C LEU A 69 -11.08 -7.16 7.56
N TYR A 70 -11.88 -7.34 8.62
CA TYR A 70 -11.76 -8.51 9.49
C TYR A 70 -12.05 -9.81 8.76
N GLU A 71 -13.16 -9.87 8.01
CA GLU A 71 -13.51 -11.03 7.19
C GLU A 71 -12.41 -11.36 6.19
N ARG A 72 -11.82 -10.34 5.56
CA ARG A 72 -10.73 -10.47 4.60
C ARG A 72 -9.51 -11.15 5.22
N TYR A 73 -9.05 -10.69 6.38
CA TYR A 73 -7.83 -11.22 7.01
C TYR A 73 -8.02 -12.56 7.70
N ILE A 74 -9.20 -12.81 8.29
CA ILE A 74 -9.54 -14.14 8.81
C ILE A 74 -9.56 -15.17 7.67
N ARG A 75 -10.15 -14.82 6.51
CA ARG A 75 -10.21 -15.72 5.36
C ARG A 75 -8.82 -15.99 4.75
N SER A 76 -7.98 -14.95 4.63
CA SER A 76 -6.67 -15.11 4.00
C SER A 76 -5.63 -15.75 4.93
N GLY A 77 -5.87 -15.77 6.25
CA GLY A 77 -4.89 -16.21 7.23
C GLY A 77 -3.65 -15.32 7.26
N ALA A 78 -3.74 -14.09 6.75
CA ALA A 78 -2.61 -13.19 6.66
C ALA A 78 -2.18 -12.70 8.06
N PRO A 79 -0.88 -12.77 8.40
CA PRO A 79 -0.38 -12.34 9.69
C PRO A 79 -0.36 -10.80 9.75
N ILE A 80 -1.39 -10.20 10.37
CA ILE A 80 -1.52 -8.73 10.47
C ILE A 80 -1.74 -8.28 11.91
N ILE A 81 -0.94 -7.28 12.30
CA ILE A 81 -1.06 -6.59 13.59
C ILE A 81 -1.77 -5.24 13.44
N GLY A 82 -2.46 -4.83 14.51
CA GLY A 82 -3.03 -3.49 14.60
C GLY A 82 -4.31 -3.27 13.80
N LEU A 83 -5.05 -4.35 13.49
CA LEU A 83 -6.39 -4.20 12.94
C LEU A 83 -7.33 -3.51 13.94
N ASP A 84 -7.08 -3.66 15.25
CA ASP A 84 -7.76 -2.95 16.33
C ASP A 84 -7.48 -1.43 16.36
N CYS A 85 -6.49 -0.99 15.59
CA CYS A 85 -6.18 0.42 15.37
C CYS A 85 -6.91 1.01 14.17
N ILE A 86 -7.64 0.19 13.41
CA ILE A 86 -8.42 0.64 12.26
C ILE A 86 -9.85 0.96 12.67
N PHE A 87 -10.35 2.08 12.14
CA PHE A 87 -11.76 2.41 12.08
C PHE A 87 -12.25 2.19 10.66
N GLU A 88 -13.23 1.32 10.49
CA GLU A 88 -13.87 1.04 9.21
C GLU A 88 -15.15 1.87 9.12
N LEU A 89 -15.24 2.65 8.05
CA LEU A 89 -16.28 3.65 7.83
C LEU A 89 -17.19 3.19 6.69
N SER A 90 -18.41 2.80 7.03
CA SER A 90 -19.44 2.53 6.04
C SER A 90 -20.05 3.84 5.56
N VAL A 91 -19.94 4.10 4.25
CA VAL A 91 -20.60 5.22 3.56
C VAL A 91 -21.59 4.65 2.54
N HIS A 92 -22.66 5.39 2.26
CA HIS A 92 -23.75 4.89 1.41
C HIS A 92 -23.44 4.89 -0.09
N TRP A 93 -22.46 5.68 -0.52
CA TRP A 93 -22.06 5.85 -1.92
C TRP A 93 -20.85 5.00 -2.32
N ALA A 94 -20.21 4.30 -1.38
CA ALA A 94 -19.10 3.41 -1.67
C ALA A 94 -19.50 1.95 -1.46
N SER A 95 -19.11 1.10 -2.39
CA SER A 95 -19.30 -0.36 -2.30
C SER A 95 -18.34 -1.02 -1.30
N THR A 96 -17.20 -0.39 -1.03
CA THR A 96 -16.23 -0.79 -0.02
C THR A 96 -16.14 0.26 1.08
N PRO A 97 -15.91 -0.15 2.34
CA PRO A 97 -15.75 0.81 3.42
C PRO A 97 -14.46 1.61 3.24
N LEU A 98 -14.49 2.87 3.67
CA LEU A 98 -13.28 3.66 3.89
C LEU A 98 -12.63 3.20 5.20
N TRP A 99 -11.35 3.51 5.39
CA TRP A 99 -10.66 3.16 6.63
C TRP A 99 -9.82 4.31 7.17
N ILE A 100 -9.62 4.33 8.48
CA ILE A 100 -8.71 5.25 9.19
C ILE A 100 -7.86 4.46 10.18
N CYS A 101 -6.55 4.67 10.18
CA CYS A 101 -5.65 4.15 11.20
C CYS A 101 -5.39 5.20 12.28
N LYS A 102 -5.83 4.92 13.51
CA LYS A 102 -5.77 5.88 14.64
C LYS A 102 -4.37 6.14 15.19
N ILE A 103 -3.42 5.23 14.94
CA ILE A 103 -2.03 5.35 15.40
C ILE A 103 -1.11 5.96 14.34
N CYS A 104 -1.47 5.82 13.07
CA CYS A 104 -0.70 6.36 11.94
C CYS A 104 -1.25 7.68 11.40
N TYR A 105 -2.48 8.05 11.79
CA TYR A 105 -3.24 9.16 11.23
C TYR A 105 -3.33 9.11 9.70
N ALA A 106 -3.51 7.90 9.18
CA ALA A 106 -3.65 7.61 7.75
C ALA A 106 -5.07 7.14 7.47
N SER A 107 -5.51 7.30 6.23
CA SER A 107 -6.83 6.93 5.74
C SER A 107 -6.71 6.37 4.32
N GLY A 108 -7.71 5.60 3.90
CA GLY A 108 -7.80 5.11 2.53
C GLY A 108 -9.21 4.79 2.11
N LYS A 109 -9.39 4.65 0.79
CA LYS A 109 -10.70 4.53 0.13
C LYS A 109 -11.14 3.08 -0.15
N ASP A 110 -10.22 2.13 -0.02
CA ASP A 110 -10.42 0.75 -0.40
C ASP A 110 -9.62 -0.22 0.48
N LEU A 111 -9.90 -1.51 0.35
CA LEU A 111 -9.27 -2.56 1.15
C LEU A 111 -7.80 -2.83 0.74
N GLU A 112 -7.42 -2.50 -0.49
CA GLU A 112 -6.07 -2.73 -1.01
C GLU A 112 -5.06 -1.69 -0.50
N SER A 113 -5.49 -0.42 -0.39
CA SER A 113 -4.76 0.62 0.33
C SER A 113 -4.66 0.31 1.82
N ALA A 114 -5.66 -0.35 2.42
CA ALA A 114 -5.57 -0.84 3.79
C ALA A 114 -4.50 -1.92 3.93
N ASP A 115 -4.43 -2.86 2.98
CA ASP A 115 -3.38 -3.88 2.93
C ASP A 115 -1.99 -3.23 2.86
N ALA A 116 -1.77 -2.33 1.90
CA ALA A 116 -0.51 -1.60 1.76
C ALA A 116 -0.11 -0.89 3.06
N HIS A 117 -1.08 -0.24 3.71
CA HIS A 117 -0.86 0.44 4.98
C HIS A 117 -0.49 -0.52 6.12
N LEU A 118 -1.29 -1.58 6.32
CA LEU A 118 -1.11 -2.52 7.43
C LEU A 118 0.16 -3.37 7.27
N PHE A 119 0.60 -3.62 6.03
CA PHE A 119 1.86 -4.30 5.75
C PHE A 119 3.09 -3.40 5.86
N SER A 120 2.92 -2.07 5.90
CA SER A 120 4.02 -1.10 6.02
C SER A 120 4.78 -1.26 7.34
N SER A 121 6.09 -1.11 7.29
CA SER A 121 6.97 -1.03 8.47
C SER A 121 6.63 0.18 9.32
N PHE A 122 6.17 1.28 8.71
CA PHE A 122 5.71 2.45 9.46
C PHE A 122 4.55 2.13 10.40
N HIS A 123 3.53 1.39 9.92
CA HIS A 123 2.42 0.94 10.76
C HIS A 123 2.88 -0.02 11.84
N LYS A 124 3.68 -1.04 11.49
CA LYS A 124 4.21 -2.02 12.46
C LYS A 124 4.98 -1.32 13.59
N ARG A 125 5.85 -0.37 13.25
CA ARG A 125 6.62 0.44 14.20
C ARG A 125 5.72 1.22 15.15
N ASN A 126 4.73 1.94 14.62
CA ASN A 126 3.80 2.72 15.45
C ASN A 126 2.97 1.81 16.35
N TYR A 127 2.54 0.65 15.84
CA TYR A 127 1.78 -0.31 16.62
C TYR A 127 2.60 -0.86 17.78
N LEU A 128 3.83 -1.31 17.52
CA LEU A 128 4.74 -1.80 18.55
C LEU A 128 5.06 -0.71 19.59
N ARG A 129 5.28 0.53 19.16
CA ARG A 129 5.53 1.66 20.05
C ARG A 129 4.33 1.96 20.97
N GLU A 130 3.12 1.96 20.41
CA GLU A 130 1.90 2.32 21.14
C GLU A 130 1.44 1.20 22.09
N LYS A 131 1.57 -0.07 21.68
CA LYS A 131 0.99 -1.22 22.38
C LYS A 131 1.99 -2.05 23.17
N TYR A 132 3.26 -2.03 22.78
CA TYR A 132 4.35 -2.83 23.36
C TYR A 132 5.62 -1.98 23.55
N PRO A 133 5.54 -0.83 24.27
CA PRO A 133 6.66 0.11 24.41
C PRO A 133 7.92 -0.54 25.00
N GLU A 134 7.77 -1.54 25.87
CA GLU A 134 8.87 -2.31 26.45
C GLU A 134 9.66 -3.11 25.41
N ARG A 135 8.99 -3.64 24.37
CA ARG A 135 9.63 -4.32 23.24
C ARG A 135 10.24 -3.32 22.26
N PHE A 136 9.69 -2.10 22.18
CA PHE A 136 10.20 -1.04 21.33
C PHE A 136 11.52 -0.45 21.82
N VAL A 137 11.71 -0.29 23.14
CA VAL A 137 12.95 0.25 23.73
C VAL A 137 14.18 -0.63 23.42
N SER A 138 14.02 -1.94 23.25
CA SER A 138 15.10 -2.83 22.78
C SER A 138 15.48 -2.61 21.30
N LEU A 139 14.55 -2.14 20.46
CA LEU A 139 14.75 -1.95 19.01
C LEU A 139 15.52 -0.66 18.68
N VAL A 140 15.36 0.38 19.50
CA VAL A 140 15.89 1.75 19.27
C VAL A 140 17.41 1.87 19.57
N ARG A 141 18.07 0.80 20.02
CA ARG A 141 19.51 0.82 20.37
C ARG A 141 20.45 0.74 19.18
N VAL A 142 19.93 0.51 17.96
CA VAL A 142 20.70 0.66 16.73
C VAL A 142 20.41 2.09 16.23
N GLN A 143 21.43 2.95 16.15
CA GLN A 143 21.27 4.37 15.77
C GLN A 143 21.90 4.68 14.40
N ASP A 144 22.46 3.69 13.73
CA ASP A 144 23.14 3.91 12.47
C ASP A 144 22.14 3.87 11.31
N LYS A 145 22.01 5.01 10.62
CA LYS A 145 21.19 5.15 9.41
C LYS A 145 21.71 4.31 8.24
N SER A 146 22.93 3.77 8.32
CA SER A 146 23.44 2.80 7.34
C SER A 146 22.82 1.39 7.50
N GLU A 147 22.11 1.12 8.59
CA GLU A 147 21.60 -0.21 8.94
C GLU A 147 20.06 -0.26 8.97
N VAL A 148 19.37 0.58 8.19
CA VAL A 148 17.90 0.67 8.19
C VAL A 148 17.24 -0.68 7.87
N HIS A 149 17.90 -1.53 7.09
CA HIS A 149 17.38 -2.83 6.67
C HIS A 149 17.31 -3.79 7.86
N LYS A 150 18.31 -3.73 8.76
CA LYS A 150 18.31 -4.48 10.02
C LYS A 150 17.20 -4.00 10.93
N HIS A 151 16.94 -2.68 11.01
CA HIS A 151 15.83 -2.15 11.81
C HIS A 151 14.48 -2.68 11.32
N THR A 152 14.24 -2.62 10.02
CA THR A 152 13.00 -3.12 9.40
C THR A 152 12.82 -4.62 9.65
N ALA A 153 13.89 -5.41 9.57
CA ALA A 153 13.85 -6.84 9.87
C ALA A 153 13.47 -7.12 11.34
N ILE A 154 14.10 -6.43 12.29
CA ILE A 154 13.80 -6.64 13.72
C ILE A 154 12.38 -6.17 14.06
N GLU A 155 11.91 -5.05 13.47
CA GLU A 155 10.51 -4.60 13.62
C GLU A 155 9.52 -5.64 13.08
N HIS A 156 9.87 -6.30 11.97
CA HIS A 156 9.05 -7.38 11.41
C HIS A 156 9.01 -8.60 12.33
N GLU A 157 10.15 -9.05 12.85
CA GLU A 157 10.24 -10.16 13.80
C GLU A 157 9.43 -9.88 15.08
N ALA A 158 9.56 -8.68 15.64
CA ALA A 158 8.79 -8.28 16.81
C ALA A 158 7.27 -8.28 16.54
N ALA A 159 6.83 -7.89 15.34
CA ALA A 159 5.43 -7.98 14.92
C ALA A 159 4.95 -9.44 14.81
N LEU A 160 5.78 -10.33 14.27
CA LEU A 160 5.48 -11.78 14.20
C LEU A 160 5.38 -12.40 15.59
N ASP A 161 6.26 -12.03 16.52
CA ASP A 161 6.20 -12.52 17.91
C ASP A 161 4.91 -12.12 18.63
N VAL A 162 4.40 -10.91 18.37
CA VAL A 162 3.10 -10.47 18.89
C VAL A 162 1.97 -11.33 18.33
N LEU A 163 2.01 -11.67 17.04
CA LEU A 163 1.01 -12.54 16.41
C LEU A 163 1.05 -13.96 16.96
N HIS A 164 2.24 -14.54 17.10
CA HIS A 164 2.41 -15.88 17.66
C HIS A 164 1.97 -15.94 19.14
N GLY A 165 2.27 -14.91 19.93
CA GLY A 165 1.85 -14.82 21.33
C GLY A 165 0.34 -14.61 21.54
N SER A 166 -0.36 -14.04 20.57
CA SER A 166 -1.80 -13.74 20.64
C SER A 166 -2.72 -14.84 20.08
N LYS A 167 -2.21 -16.04 19.83
CA LYS A 167 -2.89 -17.12 19.07
C LYS A 167 -3.32 -16.68 17.66
N GLY A 168 -2.64 -15.68 17.09
CA GLY A 168 -2.78 -15.30 15.68
C GLY A 168 -4.04 -14.51 15.31
N ILE A 169 -4.84 -14.03 16.26
CA ILE A 169 -6.06 -13.26 15.96
C ILE A 169 -5.89 -11.83 16.45
N SER A 170 -5.73 -10.89 15.51
CA SER A 170 -5.89 -9.47 15.82
C SER A 170 -7.34 -9.20 16.20
N ASN A 171 -7.57 -8.37 17.21
CA ASN A 171 -8.92 -7.88 17.51
C ASN A 171 -9.50 -7.18 16.26
N PRO A 172 -10.82 -7.29 16.01
CA PRO A 172 -11.46 -6.67 14.86
C PRO A 172 -11.40 -5.13 14.92
N PRO A 173 -11.50 -4.44 13.78
CA PRO A 173 -11.57 -2.98 13.74
C PRO A 173 -12.89 -2.48 14.33
N GLN A 174 -12.93 -1.22 14.75
CA GLN A 174 -14.20 -0.61 15.18
C GLN A 174 -14.96 -0.09 13.97
N LEU A 175 -16.28 -0.31 13.96
CA LEU A 175 -17.15 0.02 12.84
C LEU A 175 -17.95 1.29 13.11
N TYR A 176 -17.97 2.17 12.12
CA TYR A 176 -18.74 3.40 12.14
C TYR A 176 -19.56 3.54 10.85
N VAL A 177 -20.78 4.06 10.97
CA VAL A 177 -21.63 4.38 9.80
C VAL A 177 -21.73 5.88 9.67
N LEU A 178 -21.39 6.41 8.50
CA LEU A 178 -21.62 7.80 8.15
C LEU A 178 -23.01 7.91 7.50
N GLY A 179 -23.93 8.55 8.22
CA GLY A 179 -25.34 8.64 7.83
C GLY A 179 -25.57 9.37 6.50
N ILE A 180 -26.54 8.87 5.73
CA ILE A 180 -26.88 9.25 4.34
C ILE A 180 -27.13 10.76 4.15
N ASN A 181 -27.67 11.44 5.17
CA ASN A 181 -28.13 12.83 5.04
C ASN A 181 -27.19 13.88 5.67
N LYS A 182 -26.06 13.47 6.24
CA LYS A 182 -25.14 14.37 6.96
C LYS A 182 -23.77 14.50 6.29
N TRP A 183 -23.43 13.55 5.41
CA TRP A 183 -22.08 13.41 4.87
C TRP A 183 -22.13 13.32 3.35
N ASP A 184 -21.83 14.44 2.70
CA ASP A 184 -21.59 14.49 1.27
C ASP A 184 -20.25 13.82 0.92
N GLN A 185 -20.16 13.20 -0.26
CA GLN A 185 -18.96 12.50 -0.71
C GLN A 185 -17.74 13.43 -0.73
N GLU A 186 -17.88 14.64 -1.25
CA GLU A 186 -16.75 15.57 -1.37
C GLU A 186 -16.23 15.98 0.02
N GLN A 187 -17.15 16.26 0.94
CA GLN A 187 -16.80 16.62 2.32
C GLN A 187 -16.07 15.47 3.02
N VAL A 188 -16.54 14.22 2.89
CA VAL A 188 -15.88 13.04 3.49
C VAL A 188 -14.48 12.85 2.92
N MET A 189 -14.30 12.98 1.60
CA MET A 189 -12.99 12.84 0.98
C MET A 189 -12.02 13.91 1.49
N GLN A 190 -12.47 15.16 1.66
CA GLN A 190 -11.66 16.24 2.22
C GLN A 190 -11.33 16.01 3.72
N ASP A 191 -12.33 15.65 4.52
CA ASP A 191 -12.19 15.40 5.96
C ASP A 191 -11.28 14.22 6.27
N LEU A 192 -11.13 13.30 5.32
CA LEU A 192 -10.23 12.15 5.41
C LEU A 192 -8.94 12.35 4.61
N ALA A 193 -8.70 13.53 4.03
CA ALA A 193 -7.52 13.82 3.21
C ALA A 193 -7.28 12.80 2.07
N LEU A 194 -8.36 12.27 1.51
CA LEU A 194 -8.36 11.35 0.37
C LEU A 194 -8.29 12.15 -0.93
N ASP A 195 -7.41 11.73 -1.84
CA ASP A 195 -7.26 12.40 -3.12
C ASP A 195 -8.55 12.27 -3.96
N LYS A 196 -8.93 13.37 -4.63
CA LYS A 196 -10.13 13.45 -5.48
C LYS A 196 -9.95 12.68 -6.79
N ASP A 197 -8.71 12.46 -7.20
CA ASP A 197 -8.42 11.79 -8.45
C ASP A 197 -8.96 10.35 -8.44
N ILE A 198 -9.49 10.01 -9.61
CA ILE A 198 -10.36 8.90 -9.94
C ILE A 198 -9.80 7.59 -9.39
N TYR A 199 -10.67 6.61 -9.17
CA TYR A 199 -10.28 5.20 -9.05
C TYR A 199 -9.36 4.82 -10.23
N GLU A 200 -8.06 5.06 -10.13
CA GLU A 200 -7.09 4.27 -10.87
C GLU A 200 -7.27 2.88 -10.31
N LEU A 201 -8.08 2.10 -11.02
CA LEU A 201 -8.28 0.71 -10.72
C LEU A 201 -6.89 0.09 -10.74
N SER A 202 -6.58 -0.71 -9.74
CA SER A 202 -5.35 -1.52 -9.71
C SER A 202 -5.35 -2.63 -10.77
N TYR A 203 -6.20 -2.50 -11.79
CA TYR A 203 -6.33 -3.35 -12.95
C TYR A 203 -6.83 -2.62 -14.19
N VAL A 204 -6.43 -3.12 -15.36
CA VAL A 204 -7.01 -2.78 -16.66
C VAL A 204 -8.20 -3.68 -16.95
N ILE A 205 -9.27 -3.14 -17.52
CA ILE A 205 -10.44 -3.91 -17.99
C ILE A 205 -10.39 -4.03 -19.51
N GLU A 206 -10.45 -5.25 -20.02
CA GLU A 206 -10.55 -5.53 -21.46
C GLU A 206 -11.77 -6.41 -21.76
N PRO A 207 -12.72 -5.98 -22.63
CA PRO A 207 -13.88 -6.79 -22.98
C PRO A 207 -13.46 -7.98 -23.86
N VAL A 208 -13.93 -9.18 -23.52
CA VAL A 208 -13.68 -10.40 -24.30
C VAL A 208 -14.89 -10.75 -25.16
N THR A 209 -16.08 -10.60 -24.58
CA THR A 209 -17.36 -10.84 -25.25
C THR A 209 -18.37 -9.79 -24.81
N SER A 210 -19.59 -9.84 -25.35
CA SER A 210 -20.70 -8.99 -24.87
C SER A 210 -21.11 -9.24 -23.42
N LYS A 211 -20.65 -10.33 -22.79
CA LYS A 211 -21.01 -10.72 -21.41
C LYS A 211 -19.82 -10.83 -20.46
N HIS A 212 -18.60 -10.95 -20.99
CA HIS A 212 -17.39 -11.23 -20.21
C HIS A 212 -16.28 -10.24 -20.52
N GLN A 213 -15.50 -9.94 -19.48
CA GLN A 213 -14.33 -9.08 -19.52
C GLN A 213 -13.20 -9.71 -18.73
N ILE A 214 -11.97 -9.30 -19.01
CA ILE A 214 -10.78 -9.64 -18.23
C ILE A 214 -10.34 -8.40 -17.46
N MET A 215 -10.05 -8.59 -16.17
CA MET A 215 -9.38 -7.62 -15.32
C MET A 215 -7.92 -8.05 -15.17
N SER A 216 -7.00 -7.25 -15.65
CA SER A 216 -5.55 -7.53 -15.58
C SER A 216 -4.92 -6.72 -14.46
N CYS A 217 -4.49 -7.39 -13.38
CA CYS A 217 -3.96 -6.76 -12.18
C CYS A 217 -2.59 -6.11 -12.41
N HIS A 218 -2.44 -4.83 -12.05
CA HIS A 218 -1.16 -4.11 -12.11
C HIS A 218 -0.16 -4.58 -11.06
N ILE A 219 -0.63 -5.08 -9.92
CA ILE A 219 0.22 -5.50 -8.78
C ILE A 219 0.85 -6.87 -9.02
N CYS A 220 0.08 -7.86 -9.48
CA CYS A 220 0.56 -9.24 -9.60
C CYS A 220 0.52 -9.82 -11.01
N GLY A 221 0.03 -9.05 -11.99
CA GLY A 221 -0.03 -9.47 -13.39
C GLY A 221 -1.09 -10.51 -13.73
N GLU A 222 -1.91 -10.93 -12.76
CA GLU A 222 -2.93 -11.96 -13.01
C GLU A 222 -4.13 -11.41 -13.76
N ASN A 223 -4.69 -12.26 -14.61
CA ASN A 223 -5.93 -12.03 -15.32
C ASN A 223 -7.09 -12.67 -14.57
N VAL A 224 -8.08 -11.86 -14.22
CA VAL A 224 -9.31 -12.29 -13.56
C VAL A 224 -10.46 -12.14 -14.54
N MET A 225 -11.08 -13.25 -14.93
CA MET A 225 -12.26 -13.21 -15.78
C MET A 225 -13.47 -12.78 -14.95
N SER A 226 -14.25 -11.85 -15.48
CA SER A 226 -15.46 -11.32 -14.85
C SER A 226 -16.60 -11.18 -15.84
N PHE A 227 -17.82 -11.08 -15.32
CA PHE A 227 -18.95 -10.56 -16.08
C PHE A 227 -18.84 -9.04 -16.27
N MET A 228 -19.55 -8.52 -17.28
CA MET A 228 -19.68 -7.07 -17.54
C MET A 228 -20.42 -6.32 -16.43
N ASP A 229 -21.18 -7.05 -15.60
CA ASP A 229 -21.86 -6.53 -14.41
C ASP A 229 -20.88 -5.97 -13.38
N GLU A 230 -21.21 -4.82 -12.79
CA GLU A 230 -20.33 -4.11 -11.86
C GLU A 230 -20.22 -4.77 -10.48
N GLU A 231 -21.33 -5.29 -9.96
CA GLU A 231 -21.35 -5.90 -8.64
C GLU A 231 -20.55 -7.21 -8.63
N GLU A 232 -20.75 -8.07 -9.65
CA GLU A 232 -19.97 -9.28 -9.82
C GLU A 232 -18.50 -8.98 -10.11
N ARG A 233 -18.20 -7.90 -10.86
CA ARG A 233 -16.81 -7.45 -11.08
C ARG A 233 -16.12 -7.10 -9.77
N ILE A 234 -16.74 -6.25 -8.95
CA ILE A 234 -16.19 -5.84 -7.64
C ILE A 234 -15.99 -7.06 -6.73
N LYS A 235 -16.94 -7.98 -6.72
CA LYS A 235 -16.87 -9.22 -5.94
C LYS A 235 -15.70 -10.12 -6.38
N LEU A 236 -15.54 -10.37 -7.68
CA LEU A 236 -14.45 -11.18 -8.21
C LEU A 236 -13.09 -10.51 -8.00
N TRP A 237 -13.02 -9.19 -8.13
CA TRP A 237 -11.82 -8.42 -7.83
C TRP A 237 -11.42 -8.54 -6.35
N ASN A 238 -12.38 -8.38 -5.43
CA ASN A 238 -12.12 -8.54 -3.99
C ASN A 238 -11.61 -9.95 -3.63
N ILE A 239 -12.14 -10.99 -4.30
CA ILE A 239 -11.64 -12.37 -4.17
C ILE A 239 -10.19 -12.44 -4.65
N HIS A 240 -9.89 -11.91 -5.83
CA HIS A 240 -8.53 -11.87 -6.36
C HIS A 240 -7.54 -11.18 -5.40
N CYS A 241 -7.88 -10.01 -4.89
CA CYS A 241 -7.03 -9.29 -3.94
C CYS A 241 -6.81 -10.09 -2.64
N SER A 242 -7.71 -11.01 -2.29
CA SER A 242 -7.55 -11.87 -1.09
C SER A 242 -6.69 -13.11 -1.33
N THR A 243 -6.21 -13.34 -2.55
CA THR A 243 -5.37 -14.50 -2.86
C THR A 243 -3.98 -14.36 -2.22
N PRO A 244 -3.36 -15.47 -1.76
CA PRO A 244 -2.01 -15.42 -1.19
C PRO A 244 -0.96 -14.83 -2.12
N LYS A 245 -1.11 -15.07 -3.44
CA LYS A 245 -0.21 -14.51 -4.45
C LYS A 245 -0.33 -12.99 -4.52
N HIS A 246 -1.54 -12.45 -4.67
CA HIS A 246 -1.74 -11.01 -4.71
C HIS A 246 -1.21 -10.34 -3.42
N GLN A 247 -1.56 -10.88 -2.25
CA GLN A 247 -1.10 -10.35 -0.96
C GLN A 247 0.43 -10.38 -0.82
N ARG A 248 1.10 -11.43 -1.32
CA ARG A 248 2.56 -11.51 -1.35
C ARG A 248 3.16 -10.42 -2.23
N TYR A 249 2.62 -10.21 -3.43
CA TYR A 249 3.08 -9.13 -4.31
C TYR A 249 2.89 -7.76 -3.66
N GLN A 250 1.72 -7.52 -3.04
CA GLN A 250 1.42 -6.27 -2.35
C GLN A 250 2.40 -5.99 -1.20
N LEU A 251 2.73 -7.02 -0.42
CA LEU A 251 3.72 -6.94 0.65
C LEU A 251 5.11 -6.59 0.11
N ILE A 252 5.53 -7.21 -1.01
CA ILE A 252 6.82 -6.92 -1.64
C ILE A 252 6.84 -5.49 -2.20
N HIS A 253 5.79 -5.06 -2.90
CA HIS A 253 5.67 -3.68 -3.41
C HIS A 253 5.74 -2.64 -2.29
N SER A 254 5.06 -2.90 -1.17
CA SER A 254 5.09 -2.02 0.00
C SER A 254 6.50 -1.95 0.62
N ALA A 255 7.18 -3.09 0.77
CA ALA A 255 8.56 -3.13 1.26
C ALA A 255 9.53 -2.37 0.34
N ILE A 256 9.39 -2.53 -0.99
CA ILE A 256 10.23 -1.81 -1.97
C ILE A 256 9.98 -0.30 -1.89
N ALA A 257 8.72 0.13 -1.81
CA ALA A 257 8.37 1.55 -1.73
C ALA A 257 9.00 2.22 -0.50
N GLU A 258 9.04 1.53 0.64
CA GLU A 258 9.70 2.01 1.85
C GLU A 258 11.22 2.16 1.67
N VAL A 259 11.89 1.17 1.07
CA VAL A 259 13.35 1.25 0.82
C VAL A 259 13.69 2.35 -0.18
N ARG A 260 12.89 2.55 -1.24
CA ARG A 260 13.11 3.62 -2.22
C ARG A 260 13.02 5.03 -1.64
N THR A 261 12.31 5.23 -0.52
CA THR A 261 12.36 6.53 0.18
C THR A 261 13.68 6.80 0.89
N ILE A 262 14.52 5.77 1.08
CA ILE A 262 15.82 5.85 1.77
C ILE A 262 16.99 5.93 0.76
N GLU A 263 16.88 5.31 -0.41
CA GLU A 263 17.94 5.26 -1.42
C GLU A 263 17.64 6.14 -2.64
N ARG A 264 18.16 7.38 -2.63
CA ARG A 264 18.12 8.29 -3.79
C ARG A 264 19.35 8.25 -4.70
N ASN A 265 20.31 7.35 -4.47
CA ASN A 265 21.66 7.50 -5.03
C ASN A 265 22.31 6.24 -5.60
N GLU A 266 21.56 5.36 -6.28
CA GLU A 266 22.20 4.40 -7.18
C GLU A 266 21.63 4.57 -8.59
N GLN A 267 22.44 5.17 -9.47
CA GLN A 267 22.17 5.14 -10.90
C GLN A 267 22.21 3.67 -11.34
N PRO A 268 21.20 3.19 -12.08
CA PRO A 268 21.25 1.84 -12.65
C PRO A 268 22.51 1.75 -13.53
N ARG A 269 23.23 0.63 -13.41
CA ARG A 269 24.31 0.32 -14.36
C ARG A 269 23.71 0.37 -15.76
N ASN A 270 24.30 1.16 -16.64
CA ASN A 270 23.80 1.35 -18.01
C ASN A 270 23.76 0.01 -18.74
N PHE A 271 22.57 -0.58 -18.85
CA PHE A 271 22.29 -1.64 -19.81
C PHE A 271 21.81 -0.97 -21.10
N SER A 272 22.52 -1.18 -22.20
CA SER A 272 22.11 -0.65 -23.50
C SER A 272 20.81 -1.33 -23.95
N VAL A 273 19.72 -0.56 -24.04
CA VAL A 273 18.41 -1.01 -24.52
C VAL A 273 18.40 -0.97 -26.05
N SER A 274 18.38 -2.14 -26.70
CA SER A 274 18.00 -2.19 -28.13
C SER A 274 16.49 -2.05 -28.23
N HIS A 275 16.02 -1.03 -28.94
CA HIS A 275 14.59 -0.79 -29.16
C HIS A 275 13.98 -1.71 -30.23
N GLU A 276 14.68 -2.76 -30.64
CA GLU A 276 14.22 -3.71 -31.64
C GLU A 276 13.55 -4.92 -30.99
N ILE A 277 12.25 -5.09 -31.28
CA ILE A 277 11.48 -6.27 -30.86
C ILE A 277 11.86 -7.44 -31.77
N ASN A 278 12.85 -8.23 -31.34
CA ASN A 278 13.27 -9.43 -32.06
C ASN A 278 12.91 -10.70 -31.24
N PHE A 279 11.99 -11.51 -31.77
CA PHE A 279 11.72 -12.84 -31.24
C PHE A 279 12.89 -13.76 -31.59
N ASN A 280 13.40 -14.51 -30.61
CA ASN A 280 14.51 -15.44 -30.81
C ASN A 280 14.04 -16.87 -30.57
N GLU A 281 14.48 -17.82 -31.40
CA GLU A 281 14.19 -19.25 -31.23
C GLU A 281 15.43 -19.96 -30.69
N GLU A 282 15.33 -20.61 -29.53
CA GLU A 282 16.35 -21.52 -29.03
C GLU A 282 15.71 -22.86 -28.67
N ASN A 283 16.22 -23.96 -29.23
CA ASN A 283 15.73 -25.33 -29.01
C ASN A 283 14.22 -25.52 -29.25
N GLY A 284 13.66 -24.83 -30.27
CA GLY A 284 12.23 -24.89 -30.59
C GLY A 284 11.33 -24.09 -29.64
N ILE A 285 11.91 -23.27 -28.76
CA ILE A 285 11.20 -22.37 -27.85
C ILE A 285 11.39 -20.94 -28.35
N PHE A 286 10.29 -20.22 -28.56
CA PHE A 286 10.31 -18.81 -28.92
C PHE A 286 10.41 -17.94 -27.66
N TYR A 287 11.42 -17.09 -27.63
CA TYR A 287 11.64 -16.06 -26.62
C TYR A 287 11.24 -14.71 -27.18
N GLY A 288 10.50 -13.93 -26.40
CA GLY A 288 10.12 -12.58 -26.78
C GLY A 288 11.30 -11.60 -26.79
N PRO A 289 11.05 -10.34 -27.14
CA PRO A 289 12.06 -9.29 -26.97
C PRO A 289 12.44 -9.14 -25.50
N THR A 290 13.67 -8.71 -25.24
CA THR A 290 14.06 -8.28 -23.90
C THR A 290 13.39 -6.93 -23.62
N CYS A 291 12.53 -6.84 -22.62
CA CYS A 291 11.90 -5.59 -22.18
C CYS A 291 12.09 -5.34 -20.69
N GLY A 292 11.91 -4.11 -20.21
CA GLY A 292 11.81 -3.83 -18.78
C GLY A 292 13.10 -3.95 -17.96
N LEU A 293 14.29 -3.93 -18.59
CA LEU A 293 15.57 -4.02 -17.88
C LEU A 293 15.78 -2.88 -16.86
N GLU A 294 15.13 -1.73 -17.07
CA GLU A 294 15.08 -0.60 -16.14
C GLU A 294 14.43 -0.96 -14.80
N PHE A 295 13.64 -2.04 -14.74
CA PHE A 295 13.07 -2.57 -13.49
C PHE A 295 14.03 -3.53 -12.76
N LEU A 296 15.20 -3.83 -13.31
CA LEU A 296 16.21 -4.65 -12.66
C LEU A 296 16.97 -3.85 -11.59
N THR A 297 17.10 -4.42 -10.40
CA THR A 297 17.97 -3.89 -9.33
C THR A 297 19.00 -4.96 -8.99
N THR A 298 20.26 -4.58 -8.90
CA THR A 298 21.37 -5.50 -8.62
C THR A 298 21.81 -5.35 -7.17
N PHE A 299 21.85 -6.45 -6.44
CA PHE A 299 22.36 -6.55 -5.07
C PHE A 299 23.54 -7.52 -5.06
N GLU A 300 24.78 -7.02 -5.00
CA GLU A 300 26.02 -7.82 -5.00
C GLU A 300 26.06 -8.98 -6.03
N ASN A 301 25.51 -10.15 -5.69
CA ASN A 301 25.48 -11.37 -6.49
C ASN A 301 24.09 -11.77 -7.03
N GLU A 302 23.03 -11.07 -6.64
CA GLU A 302 21.65 -11.36 -7.04
C GLU A 302 21.03 -10.14 -7.73
N CYS A 303 20.12 -10.39 -8.67
CA CYS A 303 19.26 -9.33 -9.18
C CYS A 303 17.85 -9.47 -8.63
N PHE A 304 17.11 -8.37 -8.63
CA PHE A 304 15.71 -8.35 -8.27
C PHE A 304 14.93 -7.59 -9.34
N CYS A 305 13.90 -8.21 -9.89
CA CYS A 305 13.00 -7.58 -10.83
C CYS A 305 11.89 -6.86 -10.06
N LYS A 306 11.89 -5.53 -10.08
CA LYS A 306 10.88 -4.68 -9.43
C LYS A 306 9.49 -4.85 -10.02
N LEU A 307 9.39 -5.29 -11.27
CA LEU A 307 8.14 -5.49 -11.98
C LEU A 307 7.49 -6.83 -11.63
N CYS A 308 8.28 -7.90 -11.54
CA CYS A 308 7.79 -9.25 -11.26
C CYS A 308 7.90 -9.65 -9.78
N CYS A 309 8.46 -8.80 -8.94
CA CYS A 309 8.70 -9.04 -7.51
C CYS A 309 9.47 -10.34 -7.22
N CYS A 310 10.48 -10.66 -8.03
CA CYS A 310 11.25 -11.88 -7.91
C CYS A 310 12.76 -11.63 -7.92
N ILE A 311 13.48 -12.47 -7.15
CA ILE A 311 14.94 -12.58 -7.24
C ILE A 311 15.25 -13.31 -8.56
N VAL A 312 16.20 -12.77 -9.31
CA VAL A 312 16.64 -13.26 -10.61
C VAL A 312 18.16 -13.43 -10.52
N PRO A 313 18.70 -14.65 -10.66
CA PRO A 313 20.14 -14.84 -10.77
C PRO A 313 20.69 -14.01 -11.95
N ILE A 314 21.88 -13.40 -11.79
CA ILE A 314 22.46 -12.50 -12.81
C ILE A 314 22.55 -13.22 -14.17
N GLU A 315 22.96 -14.49 -14.16
CA GLU A 315 23.08 -15.35 -15.33
C GLU A 315 21.73 -15.69 -16.00
N GLU A 316 20.61 -15.56 -15.28
CA GLU A 316 19.26 -15.82 -15.78
C GLU A 316 18.49 -14.54 -16.13
N ALA A 317 19.05 -13.35 -15.86
CA ALA A 317 18.39 -12.07 -16.10
C ALA A 317 17.84 -11.95 -17.53
N SER A 318 18.66 -12.27 -18.54
CA SER A 318 18.20 -12.19 -19.94
C SER A 318 17.05 -13.14 -20.26
N LYS A 319 16.96 -14.31 -19.61
CA LYS A 319 15.84 -15.25 -19.81
C LYS A 319 14.57 -14.72 -19.13
N HIS A 320 14.70 -14.17 -17.93
CA HIS A 320 13.60 -13.56 -17.20
C HIS A 320 12.92 -12.44 -18.00
N PHE A 321 13.70 -11.48 -18.51
CA PHE A 321 13.20 -10.31 -19.25
C PHE A 321 12.68 -10.62 -20.66
N ARG A 322 12.82 -11.87 -21.11
CA ARG A 322 12.24 -12.39 -22.35
C ARG A 322 11.07 -13.34 -22.12
N SER A 323 10.75 -13.65 -20.87
CA SER A 323 9.66 -14.56 -20.52
C SER A 323 8.31 -13.91 -20.83
N GLU A 324 7.36 -14.70 -21.33
CA GLU A 324 6.00 -14.26 -21.62
C GLU A 324 5.32 -13.62 -20.40
N SER A 325 5.53 -14.22 -19.22
CA SER A 325 5.02 -13.67 -17.96
C SER A 325 5.57 -12.28 -17.64
N HIS A 326 6.86 -12.04 -17.88
CA HIS A 326 7.46 -10.72 -17.65
C HIS A 326 6.92 -9.70 -18.66
N ILE A 327 6.92 -10.06 -19.95
CA ILE A 327 6.45 -9.20 -21.04
C ILE A 327 4.99 -8.80 -20.82
N GLY A 328 4.14 -9.74 -20.39
CA GLY A 328 2.74 -9.46 -20.06
C GLY A 328 2.60 -8.37 -18.98
N ILE A 329 3.35 -8.49 -17.87
CA ILE A 329 3.33 -7.50 -16.79
C ILE A 329 3.89 -6.15 -17.27
N PHE A 330 4.95 -6.16 -18.09
CA PHE A 330 5.58 -4.96 -18.63
C PHE A 330 4.60 -4.17 -19.48
N LEU A 331 3.91 -4.83 -20.42
CA LEU A 331 2.93 -4.19 -21.28
C LEU A 331 1.72 -3.65 -20.51
N LEU A 332 1.29 -4.32 -19.43
CA LEU A 332 0.22 -3.83 -18.56
C LEU A 332 0.62 -2.52 -17.84
N ASN A 333 1.86 -2.42 -17.38
CA ASN A 333 2.35 -1.21 -16.70
C ASN A 333 2.58 -0.05 -17.67
N GLN A 334 3.01 -0.33 -18.91
CA GLN A 334 3.13 0.67 -19.98
C GLN A 334 1.77 1.29 -20.38
N LYS A 335 0.69 0.49 -20.36
CA LYS A 335 -0.67 1.00 -20.62
C LYS A 335 -1.22 1.89 -19.49
N GLY A 336 -0.74 1.71 -18.26
CA GLY A 336 -1.10 2.55 -17.10
C GLY A 336 -0.38 3.91 -17.12
N GLU A 337 0.86 3.95 -17.63
CA GLU A 337 1.63 5.16 -17.86
C GLU A 337 1.26 5.83 -19.21
N ASN A 338 0.00 6.27 -19.38
CA ASN A 338 -0.28 7.21 -20.47
C ASN A 338 0.43 8.54 -20.18
N MET A 339 1.62 8.66 -20.73
CA MET A 339 2.39 9.90 -20.80
C MET A 339 1.49 11.05 -21.33
N PRO A 340 1.46 12.22 -20.67
CA PRO A 340 0.83 13.39 -21.25
C PRO A 340 1.63 13.81 -22.49
N GLY A 341 1.01 13.69 -23.68
CA GLY A 341 1.46 14.39 -24.87
C GLY A 341 2.14 13.58 -25.97
N GLN A 342 1.57 12.45 -26.39
CA GLN A 342 1.78 12.00 -27.77
C GLN A 342 0.46 11.95 -28.52
N GLU A 343 0.31 12.94 -29.41
CA GLU A 343 -0.75 13.01 -30.40
C GLU A 343 -0.77 11.72 -31.22
N LYS A 344 -1.95 11.13 -31.36
CA LYS A 344 -2.21 10.07 -32.34
C LYS A 344 -2.04 10.67 -33.73
N VAL A 345 -1.08 10.14 -34.50
CA VAL A 345 -1.07 10.30 -35.97
C VAL A 345 -2.03 9.28 -36.56
#